data_AF-A0A943B1S1-F1
#
_entry.id   AF-A0A943B1S1-F1
#
_cell.length_a   1.000
_cell.length_b   1.000
_cell.length_c   1.000
_cell.angle_alpha   90.00
_cell.angle_beta   90.00
_cell.angle_gamma   90.00
#
_symmetry.space_group_name_H-M   'P 1'
#
loop_
_entity.id
_entity.type
_entity.pdbx_description
1 polymer ?
#
loop_
_entity_poly.entity_id
_entity_poly.type
_entity_poly.pdbx_seq_one_letter_code
_entity_poly.pdbx_strand_id
1 'polypeptide(L)'
;MAKMSLEEKMAERMAARKVEEQNKNDLVIIQENSLILPDKKDLRELSYFDEITDKEEIRELLKENSIKILGINAKASLELGELFSNLEKELSKKGSPEGVYTKFLEFNGYNRMTALRHRHRYELYIETKNEKSKKLIAALSTIYIEKAYRYKNEIKEFLEEGLTLQDLKDLIDTKFITQKKDENKKSEELEITTLRINKIFSSFRKITVMDDKKKERLDEILDELENLLKEEN
;
A
#
# COMPACT_ATOMS: atom_id res chain seq x y z
N MET A 1 -21.79 -36.90 47.17
CA MET A 1 -20.99 -36.28 46.10
C MET A 1 -19.60 -36.00 46.65
N ALA A 2 -18.59 -36.75 46.22
CA ALA A 2 -17.20 -36.50 46.62
C ALA A 2 -16.72 -35.21 45.94
N LYS A 3 -16.17 -34.27 46.72
CA LYS A 3 -15.54 -33.05 46.20
C LYS A 3 -14.19 -33.44 45.62
N MET A 4 -14.00 -33.22 44.32
CA MET A 4 -12.70 -33.42 43.66
C MET A 4 -11.60 -32.61 44.35
N SER A 5 -10.44 -33.24 44.49
CA SER A 5 -9.24 -32.65 45.07
C SER A 5 -8.68 -31.54 44.18
N LEU A 6 -7.83 -30.68 44.74
CA LEU A 6 -7.18 -29.60 44.00
C LEU A 6 -6.28 -30.14 42.87
N GLU A 7 -5.65 -31.30 43.10
CA GLU A 7 -4.77 -31.97 42.13
C GLU A 7 -5.57 -32.51 40.94
N GLU A 8 -6.75 -33.08 41.20
CA GLU A 8 -7.66 -33.58 40.16
C GLU A 8 -8.15 -32.44 39.26
N LYS A 9 -8.44 -31.26 39.84
CA LYS A 9 -8.83 -30.06 39.09
C LYS A 9 -7.68 -29.47 38.26
N MET A 10 -6.45 -29.56 38.73
CA MET A 10 -5.27 -29.12 37.97
C MET A 10 -4.97 -30.08 36.81
N ALA A 11 -5.10 -31.39 37.02
CA ALA A 11 -4.93 -32.39 35.98
C ALA A 11 -5.98 -32.22 34.85
N GLU A 12 -7.24 -31.98 35.21
CA GLU A 12 -8.32 -31.71 34.26
C GLU A 12 -8.06 -30.45 33.43
N ARG A 13 -7.58 -29.37 34.05
CA ARG A 13 -7.20 -28.13 33.35
C ARG A 13 -5.99 -28.30 32.42
N MET A 14 -5.02 -29.13 32.81
CA MET A 14 -3.85 -29.43 31.98
C MET A 14 -4.22 -30.33 30.78
N ALA A 15 -5.14 -31.27 30.97
CA ALA A 15 -5.69 -32.09 29.89
C ALA A 15 -6.52 -31.22 28.91
N ALA A 16 -7.37 -30.33 29.41
CA ALA A 16 -8.12 -29.38 28.59
C ALA A 16 -7.20 -28.45 27.78
N ARG A 17 -6.11 -27.94 28.37
CA ARG A 17 -5.10 -27.14 27.66
C ARG A 17 -4.39 -27.91 26.55
N LYS A 18 -4.06 -29.19 26.76
CA LYS A 18 -3.44 -30.03 25.72
C LYS A 18 -4.39 -30.31 24.56
N VAL A 19 -5.67 -30.49 24.83
CA VAL A 19 -6.71 -30.65 23.79
C VAL A 19 -6.94 -29.34 23.04
N GLU A 20 -6.91 -28.18 23.72
CA GLU A 20 -6.95 -26.86 23.08
C GLU A 20 -5.70 -26.53 22.24
N GLU A 21 -4.50 -26.95 22.68
CA GLU A 21 -3.25 -26.80 21.92
C GLU A 21 -3.21 -27.74 20.70
N GLN A 22 -3.73 -28.97 20.82
CA GLN A 22 -3.90 -29.89 19.68
C GLN A 22 -4.94 -29.35 18.69
N ASN A 23 -6.09 -28.85 19.16
CA ASN A 23 -7.12 -28.26 18.30
C ASN A 23 -6.68 -26.92 17.67
N LYS A 24 -5.75 -26.17 18.27
CA LYS A 24 -5.15 -24.98 17.64
C LYS A 24 -4.23 -25.33 16.47
N ASN A 25 -3.56 -26.48 16.52
CA ASN A 25 -2.74 -26.96 15.41
C ASN A 25 -3.59 -27.47 14.24
N ASP A 26 -4.85 -27.84 14.49
CA ASP A 26 -5.83 -28.23 13.47
C ASP A 26 -6.67 -27.07 12.92
N LEU A 27 -6.47 -25.84 13.43
CA LEU A 27 -6.98 -24.60 12.81
C LEU A 27 -6.02 -24.03 11.76
N VAL A 28 -5.38 -24.92 10.99
CA VAL A 28 -4.91 -24.53 9.65
C VAL A 28 -6.16 -24.25 8.85
N ILE A 29 -6.51 -22.97 8.73
CA ILE A 29 -7.48 -22.49 7.75
C ILE A 29 -6.88 -22.83 6.38
N ILE A 30 -7.19 -24.04 5.90
CA ILE A 30 -7.09 -24.36 4.48
C ILE A 30 -8.29 -23.65 3.83
N GLN A 31 -8.17 -22.34 3.65
CA GLN A 31 -8.83 -21.72 2.52
C GLN A 31 -8.04 -22.16 1.30
N GLU A 32 -8.59 -23.13 0.57
CA GLU A 32 -8.24 -23.44 -0.82
C GLU A 32 -8.57 -22.24 -1.73
N ASN A 33 -7.88 -21.13 -1.53
CA ASN A 33 -7.52 -20.25 -2.63
C ASN A 33 -6.02 -20.42 -2.74
N SER A 34 -5.57 -21.45 -3.47
CA SER A 34 -4.16 -21.54 -3.83
C SER A 34 -3.87 -20.34 -4.73
N LEU A 35 -3.33 -19.28 -4.14
CA LEU A 35 -2.81 -18.17 -4.91
C LEU A 35 -1.75 -18.76 -5.83
N ILE A 36 -2.06 -18.86 -7.12
CA ILE A 36 -1.11 -19.43 -8.07
C ILE A 36 -0.04 -18.36 -8.25
N LEU A 37 1.19 -18.63 -7.81
CA LEU A 37 2.28 -17.67 -7.94
C LEU A 37 2.82 -17.67 -9.38
N PRO A 38 3.55 -16.61 -9.78
CA PRO A 38 4.34 -16.65 -11.01
C PRO A 38 5.30 -17.84 -10.98
N ASP A 39 5.56 -18.45 -12.14
CA ASP A 39 6.53 -19.53 -12.22
C ASP A 39 7.93 -19.02 -11.86
N LYS A 40 8.79 -19.89 -11.32
CA LYS A 40 10.19 -19.56 -10.99
C LYS A 40 10.93 -18.91 -12.19
N LYS A 41 10.57 -19.30 -13.41
CA LYS A 41 11.14 -18.78 -14.66
C LYS A 41 10.75 -17.33 -14.95
N ASP A 42 9.64 -16.87 -14.41
CA ASP A 42 9.13 -15.50 -14.58
C ASP A 42 9.75 -14.52 -13.57
N LEU A 43 10.45 -15.04 -12.54
CA LEU A 43 11.07 -14.27 -11.47
C LEU A 43 12.59 -14.15 -11.70
N ARG A 44 12.97 -13.29 -12.64
CA ARG A 44 14.39 -13.08 -13.00
C ARG A 44 15.23 -12.61 -11.82
N GLU A 45 14.64 -11.93 -10.84
CA GLU A 45 15.33 -11.45 -9.64
C GLU A 45 15.89 -12.59 -8.78
N LEU A 46 15.37 -13.81 -8.94
CA LEU A 46 15.92 -14.99 -8.27
C LEU A 46 17.35 -15.31 -8.74
N SER A 47 17.79 -14.78 -9.89
CA SER A 47 19.19 -14.91 -10.32
C SER A 47 20.16 -14.19 -9.39
N TYR A 48 19.70 -13.28 -8.53
CA TYR A 48 20.55 -12.67 -7.50
C TYR A 48 21.19 -13.73 -6.59
N PHE A 49 20.46 -14.79 -6.26
CA PHE A 49 21.00 -15.89 -5.46
C PHE A 49 22.10 -16.65 -6.19
N ASP A 50 22.21 -16.49 -7.52
CA ASP A 50 23.27 -17.10 -8.29
C ASP A 50 24.64 -16.49 -8.04
N GLU A 51 24.65 -15.23 -7.62
CA GLU A 51 25.84 -14.44 -7.31
C GLU A 51 26.26 -14.57 -5.83
N ILE A 52 25.36 -15.04 -4.96
CA ILE A 52 25.60 -15.14 -3.51
C ILE A 52 26.34 -16.44 -3.14
N THR A 53 26.11 -17.52 -3.89
CA THR A 53 26.68 -18.84 -3.57
C THR A 53 26.87 -19.68 -4.82
N ASP A 54 28.03 -20.32 -4.93
CA ASP A 54 28.31 -21.28 -6.00
C ASP A 54 27.66 -22.64 -5.76
N LYS A 55 27.28 -22.95 -4.51
CA LYS A 55 26.66 -24.23 -4.15
C LYS A 55 25.22 -24.29 -4.63
N GLU A 56 24.97 -25.18 -5.59
CA GLU A 56 23.66 -25.37 -6.23
C GLU A 56 22.54 -25.67 -5.23
N GLU A 57 22.80 -26.56 -4.26
CA GLU A 57 21.82 -26.93 -3.24
C GLU A 57 21.36 -25.73 -2.41
N ILE A 58 22.28 -24.84 -2.01
CA ILE A 58 21.97 -23.65 -1.22
C ILE A 58 21.22 -22.62 -2.09
N ARG A 59 21.67 -22.42 -3.33
CA ARG A 59 21.03 -21.53 -4.32
C ARG A 59 19.58 -21.92 -4.55
N GLU A 60 19.31 -23.19 -4.81
CA GLU A 60 17.95 -23.69 -5.06
C GLU A 60 17.06 -23.58 -3.82
N LEU A 61 17.58 -23.91 -2.63
CA LEU A 61 16.88 -23.73 -1.36
C LEU A 61 16.46 -22.27 -1.13
N LEU A 62 17.34 -21.30 -1.41
CA LEU A 62 17.04 -19.87 -1.27
C LEU A 62 15.96 -19.42 -2.27
N LYS A 63 16.05 -19.85 -3.53
CA LYS A 63 15.05 -19.53 -4.55
C LYS A 63 13.68 -20.09 -4.19
N GLU A 64 13.60 -21.34 -3.75
CA GLU A 64 12.34 -21.96 -3.33
C GLU A 64 11.71 -21.26 -2.13
N ASN A 65 12.49 -20.97 -1.09
CA ASN A 65 11.97 -20.27 0.09
C ASN A 65 11.58 -18.83 -0.22
N SER A 66 12.26 -18.16 -1.15
CA SER A 66 11.86 -16.83 -1.62
C SER A 66 10.50 -16.84 -2.31
N ILE A 67 10.24 -17.85 -3.14
CA ILE A 67 8.91 -18.04 -3.76
C ILE A 67 7.84 -18.29 -2.69
N LYS A 68 8.13 -19.10 -1.67
CA LYS A 68 7.21 -19.34 -0.54
C LYS A 68 6.88 -18.03 0.19
N ILE A 69 7.89 -17.21 0.49
CA ILE A 69 7.71 -15.90 1.13
C ILE A 69 6.85 -14.98 0.25
N LEU A 70 7.11 -14.93 -1.06
CA LEU A 70 6.29 -14.17 -2.01
C LEU A 70 4.83 -14.62 -1.97
N GLY A 71 4.59 -15.94 -1.91
CA GLY A 71 3.25 -16.52 -1.76
C GLY A 71 2.50 -16.06 -0.53
N ILE A 72 3.15 -16.18 0.63
CA ILE A 72 2.58 -15.77 1.91
C ILE A 72 2.23 -14.27 1.88
N ASN A 73 3.16 -13.44 1.41
CA ASN A 73 2.96 -12.00 1.33
C ASN A 73 1.85 -11.62 0.35
N ALA A 74 1.79 -12.27 -0.82
CA ALA A 74 0.77 -12.02 -1.83
C ALA A 74 -0.64 -12.35 -1.29
N LYS A 75 -0.80 -13.52 -0.66
CA LYS A 75 -2.07 -13.94 -0.06
C LYS A 75 -2.51 -12.97 1.05
N ALA A 76 -1.63 -12.72 2.03
CA ALA A 76 -1.93 -11.81 3.14
C ALA A 76 -2.27 -10.40 2.63
N SER A 77 -1.54 -9.91 1.62
CA SER A 77 -1.80 -8.59 1.06
C SER A 77 -3.16 -8.48 0.37
N LEU A 78 -3.63 -9.53 -0.29
CA LEU A 78 -4.93 -9.52 -0.97
C LEU A 78 -6.09 -9.61 0.04
N GLU A 79 -5.96 -10.49 1.04
CA GLU A 79 -6.96 -10.62 2.12
C GLU A 79 -7.11 -9.30 2.90
N LEU A 80 -5.99 -8.66 3.27
CA LEU A 80 -6.01 -7.33 3.88
C LEU A 80 -6.60 -6.28 2.94
N GLY A 81 -6.27 -6.35 1.65
CA GLY A 81 -6.79 -5.41 0.65
C GLY A 81 -8.30 -5.49 0.49
N GLU A 82 -8.86 -6.70 0.48
CA GLU A 82 -10.30 -6.93 0.47
C GLU A 82 -10.96 -6.39 1.73
N LEU A 83 -10.47 -6.79 2.92
CA LEU A 83 -10.99 -6.34 4.21
C LEU A 83 -11.00 -4.81 4.30
N PHE A 84 -9.87 -4.19 3.99
CA PHE A 84 -9.72 -2.73 4.05
C PHE A 84 -10.60 -2.01 3.02
N SER A 85 -10.80 -2.59 1.82
CA SER A 85 -11.69 -2.01 0.81
C SER A 85 -13.14 -2.05 1.26
N ASN A 86 -13.59 -3.17 1.83
CA ASN A 86 -14.96 -3.33 2.34
C ASN A 86 -15.23 -2.39 3.52
N LEU A 87 -14.32 -2.34 4.49
CA LEU A 87 -14.44 -1.46 5.65
C LEU A 87 -14.40 0.02 5.26
N GLU A 88 -13.54 0.41 4.32
CA GLU A 88 -13.51 1.80 3.87
C GLU A 88 -14.78 2.19 3.12
N LYS A 89 -15.30 1.32 2.24
CA LYS A 89 -16.58 1.55 1.56
C LYS A 89 -17.74 1.74 2.55
N GLU A 90 -17.77 0.97 3.63
CA GLU A 90 -18.86 1.03 4.62
C GLU A 90 -18.73 2.17 5.63
N LEU A 91 -17.49 2.50 6.02
CA LEU A 91 -17.19 3.38 7.16
C LEU A 91 -16.62 4.73 6.75
N SER A 92 -16.27 4.93 5.47
CA SER A 92 -15.86 6.23 4.97
C SER A 92 -16.94 7.28 5.26
N LYS A 93 -16.51 8.43 5.78
CA LYS A 93 -17.37 9.57 6.12
C LYS A 93 -18.40 9.34 7.24
N LYS A 94 -18.35 8.21 7.97
CA LYS A 94 -19.19 7.95 9.14
C LYS A 94 -18.47 8.27 10.45
N GLY A 95 -19.20 8.87 11.40
CA GLY A 95 -18.91 8.87 12.85
C GLY A 95 -17.84 9.83 13.38
N SER A 96 -16.94 10.41 12.58
CA SER A 96 -16.03 11.48 13.03
C SER A 96 -15.33 12.21 11.87
N PRO A 97 -14.73 13.40 12.09
CA PRO A 97 -13.91 14.11 11.08
C PRO A 97 -12.70 13.31 10.57
N GLU A 98 -12.12 12.44 11.41
CA GLU A 98 -11.02 11.54 11.04
C GLU A 98 -11.48 10.21 10.42
N GLY A 99 -12.79 9.95 10.46
CA GLY A 99 -13.43 8.72 9.97
C GLY A 99 -13.23 7.51 10.88
N VAL A 100 -14.31 6.77 11.18
CA VAL A 100 -14.27 5.52 11.99
C VAL A 100 -13.27 4.50 11.43
N TYR A 101 -13.12 4.46 10.10
CA TYR A 101 -12.15 3.62 9.42
C TYR A 101 -10.70 3.88 9.85
N THR A 102 -10.29 5.15 9.99
CA THR A 102 -8.90 5.47 10.41
C THR A 102 -8.61 4.90 11.79
N LYS A 103 -9.51 5.11 12.74
CA LYS A 103 -9.32 4.65 14.13
C LYS A 103 -9.26 3.12 14.20
N PHE A 104 -10.04 2.44 13.36
CA PHE A 104 -9.95 0.99 13.22
C PHE A 104 -8.55 0.55 12.72
N LEU A 105 -8.01 1.22 11.70
CA LEU A 105 -6.66 0.90 11.21
C LEU A 105 -5.59 1.10 12.28
N GLU A 106 -5.62 2.23 12.98
CA GLU A 106 -4.66 2.56 14.05
C GLU A 106 -4.70 1.55 15.19
N PHE A 107 -5.90 1.15 15.63
CA PHE A 107 -6.05 0.11 16.67
C PHE A 107 -5.39 -1.22 16.27
N ASN A 108 -5.47 -1.59 14.99
CA ASN A 108 -4.88 -2.82 14.46
C ASN A 108 -3.41 -2.65 14.02
N GLY A 109 -2.78 -1.50 14.31
CA GLY A 109 -1.37 -1.25 13.98
C GLY A 109 -1.09 -0.95 12.51
N TYR A 110 -2.12 -0.60 11.72
CA TYR A 110 -1.95 -0.21 10.32
C TYR A 110 -2.01 1.31 10.16
N ASN A 111 -1.06 1.86 9.41
CA ASN A 111 -1.19 3.24 8.93
C ASN A 111 -2.04 3.29 7.65
N ARG A 112 -2.64 4.47 7.39
CA ARG A 112 -3.52 4.71 6.23
C ARG A 112 -2.85 4.34 4.90
N MET A 113 -1.57 4.68 4.72
CA MET A 113 -0.84 4.40 3.48
C MET A 113 -0.63 2.91 3.23
N THR A 114 -0.40 2.13 4.28
CA THR A 114 -0.22 0.68 4.17
C THR A 114 -1.54 0.01 3.83
N ALA A 115 -2.62 0.41 4.50
CA ALA A 115 -3.97 -0.04 4.15
C ALA A 115 -4.33 0.31 2.70
N LEU A 116 -4.04 1.55 2.26
CA LEU A 116 -4.26 2.00 0.90
C LEU A 116 -3.50 1.13 -0.13
N ARG A 117 -2.24 0.78 0.14
CA ARG A 117 -1.42 -0.06 -0.76
C ARG A 117 -1.98 -1.48 -0.91
N HIS A 118 -2.51 -2.06 0.17
CA HIS A 118 -3.20 -3.34 0.10
C HIS A 118 -4.49 -3.23 -0.74
N ARG A 119 -5.27 -2.15 -0.55
CA ARG A 119 -6.49 -1.89 -1.33
C ARG A 119 -6.19 -1.71 -2.82
N HIS A 120 -5.19 -0.92 -3.18
CA HIS A 120 -4.76 -0.73 -4.57
C HIS A 120 -4.39 -2.06 -5.25
N ARG A 121 -3.62 -2.92 -4.55
CA ARG A 121 -3.29 -4.25 -5.06
C ARG A 121 -4.56 -5.08 -5.30
N TYR A 122 -5.46 -5.12 -4.31
CA TYR A 122 -6.70 -5.88 -4.40
C TYR A 122 -7.59 -5.39 -5.54
N GLU A 123 -7.75 -4.08 -5.71
CA GLU A 123 -8.53 -3.47 -6.78
C GLU A 123 -7.97 -3.85 -8.16
N LEU A 124 -6.66 -3.69 -8.39
CA LEU A 124 -6.03 -4.13 -9.64
C LEU A 124 -6.23 -5.63 -9.89
N TYR A 125 -6.14 -6.45 -8.85
CA TYR A 125 -6.30 -7.89 -8.93
C TYR A 125 -7.72 -8.30 -9.33
N ILE A 126 -8.75 -7.68 -8.76
CA ILE A 126 -10.15 -8.00 -9.08
C ILE A 126 -10.60 -7.42 -10.43
N GLU A 127 -10.05 -6.27 -10.83
CA GLU A 127 -10.40 -5.62 -12.10
C GLU A 127 -9.78 -6.32 -13.31
N THR A 128 -8.63 -7.00 -13.12
CA THR A 128 -7.94 -7.77 -14.17
C THR A 128 -8.65 -9.10 -14.38
N LYS A 129 -8.96 -9.50 -15.61
CA LYS A 129 -9.59 -10.80 -15.90
C LYS A 129 -8.56 -11.87 -16.27
N ASN A 130 -7.49 -11.49 -16.95
CA ASN A 130 -6.43 -12.41 -17.32
C ASN A 130 -5.74 -13.02 -16.09
N GLU A 131 -5.84 -14.35 -15.96
CA GLU A 131 -5.31 -15.06 -14.81
C GLU A 131 -3.79 -14.94 -14.67
N LYS A 132 -3.02 -14.91 -15.77
CA LYS A 132 -1.56 -14.75 -15.69
C LYS A 132 -1.21 -13.39 -15.08
N SER A 133 -1.85 -12.32 -15.53
CA SER A 133 -1.65 -10.97 -15.02
C SER A 133 -2.10 -10.82 -13.57
N LYS A 134 -3.19 -11.48 -13.15
CA LYS A 134 -3.58 -11.55 -11.74
C LYS A 134 -2.47 -12.09 -10.84
N LYS A 135 -1.81 -13.18 -11.23
CA LYS A 135 -0.70 -13.77 -10.47
C LYS A 135 0.47 -12.80 -10.35
N LEU A 136 0.76 -12.06 -11.44
CA LEU A 136 1.79 -11.02 -11.43
C LEU A 136 1.42 -9.90 -10.45
N ILE A 137 0.20 -9.35 -10.54
CA ILE A 137 -0.29 -8.31 -9.63
C ILE A 137 -0.22 -8.78 -8.17
N ALA A 138 -0.60 -10.02 -7.89
CA ALA A 138 -0.50 -10.59 -6.56
C ALA A 138 0.95 -10.59 -6.03
N ALA A 139 1.93 -10.88 -6.89
CA ALA A 139 3.35 -11.00 -6.53
C ALA A 139 4.19 -9.70 -6.69
N LEU A 140 3.65 -8.64 -7.30
CA LEU A 140 4.39 -7.39 -7.52
C LEU A 140 4.90 -6.77 -6.21
N SER A 141 6.02 -6.06 -6.24
CA SER A 141 6.42 -5.26 -5.09
C SER A 141 5.45 -4.07 -4.91
N THR A 142 5.32 -3.57 -3.69
CA THR A 142 4.42 -2.46 -3.40
C THR A 142 4.80 -1.18 -4.16
N ILE A 143 6.06 -0.98 -4.54
CA ILE A 143 6.49 0.11 -5.43
C ILE A 143 5.82 -0.02 -6.80
N TYR A 144 5.86 -1.22 -7.39
CA TYR A 144 5.26 -1.44 -8.71
C TYR A 144 3.73 -1.45 -8.66
N ILE A 145 3.11 -1.86 -7.55
CA ILE A 145 1.65 -1.73 -7.37
C ILE A 145 1.23 -0.26 -7.39
N GLU A 146 1.90 0.60 -6.63
CA GLU A 146 1.54 2.03 -6.61
C GLU A 146 1.69 2.67 -7.99
N LYS A 147 2.74 2.30 -8.73
CA LYS A 147 2.92 2.75 -10.11
C LYS A 147 1.84 2.18 -11.04
N ALA A 148 1.56 0.88 -10.97
CA ALA A 148 0.53 0.24 -11.79
C ALA A 148 -0.86 0.86 -11.54
N TYR A 149 -1.17 1.13 -10.26
CA TYR A 149 -2.44 1.73 -9.87
C TYR A 149 -2.60 3.15 -10.40
N ARG A 150 -1.50 3.94 -10.37
CA ARG A 150 -1.48 5.29 -10.95
C ARG A 150 -1.84 5.31 -12.44
N TYR A 151 -1.39 4.30 -13.19
CA TYR A 151 -1.64 4.17 -14.64
C TYR A 151 -2.66 3.08 -14.97
N LYS A 152 -3.58 2.78 -14.04
CA LYS A 152 -4.45 1.61 -14.16
C LYS A 152 -5.28 1.59 -15.44
N ASN A 153 -5.67 2.76 -15.94
CA ASN A 153 -6.48 2.88 -17.15
C ASN A 153 -5.65 2.60 -18.41
N GLU A 154 -4.39 3.05 -18.42
CA GLU A 154 -3.48 2.93 -19.55
C GLU A 154 -2.88 1.53 -19.67
N ILE A 155 -2.67 0.82 -18.56
CA ILE A 155 -2.11 -0.54 -18.56
C ILE A 155 -3.19 -1.61 -18.68
N LYS A 156 -4.47 -1.26 -18.56
CA LYS A 156 -5.60 -2.21 -18.48
C LYS A 156 -5.63 -3.19 -19.65
N GLU A 157 -5.55 -2.68 -20.88
CA GLU A 157 -5.61 -3.51 -22.09
C GLU A 157 -4.43 -4.51 -22.12
N PHE A 158 -3.23 -4.06 -21.76
CA PHE A 158 -2.05 -4.91 -21.69
C PHE A 158 -2.14 -5.97 -20.58
N LEU A 159 -2.73 -5.63 -19.43
CA LEU A 159 -2.99 -6.62 -18.39
C LEU A 159 -3.91 -7.74 -18.90
N GLU A 160 -4.84 -7.45 -19.81
CA GLU A 160 -5.70 -8.49 -20.40
C GLU A 160 -5.00 -9.37 -21.45
N GLU A 161 -3.95 -8.86 -22.11
CA GLU A 161 -3.15 -9.61 -23.09
C GLU A 161 -2.24 -10.68 -22.46
N GLY A 162 -1.99 -10.64 -21.14
CA GLY A 162 -1.22 -11.67 -20.43
C GLY A 162 0.30 -11.48 -20.50
N LEU A 163 0.75 -10.29 -20.12
CA LEU A 163 2.16 -9.87 -20.07
C LEU A 163 3.04 -10.80 -19.21
N THR A 164 4.36 -10.70 -19.41
CA THR A 164 5.34 -11.19 -18.42
C THR A 164 5.56 -10.16 -17.32
N LEU A 165 6.19 -10.57 -16.21
CA LEU A 165 6.55 -9.66 -15.13
C LEU A 165 7.45 -8.51 -15.63
N GLN A 166 8.39 -8.82 -16.52
CA GLN A 166 9.33 -7.85 -17.05
C GLN A 166 8.63 -6.85 -17.97
N ASP A 167 7.78 -7.33 -18.89
CA ASP A 167 7.06 -6.45 -19.81
C ASP A 167 6.15 -5.48 -19.03
N LEU A 168 5.51 -5.95 -17.95
CA LEU A 168 4.71 -5.11 -17.08
C LEU A 168 5.56 -4.04 -16.39
N LYS A 169 6.74 -4.41 -15.86
CA LYS A 169 7.65 -3.45 -15.23
C LYS A 169 8.18 -2.42 -16.23
N ASP A 170 8.59 -2.85 -17.42
CA ASP A 170 9.13 -1.99 -18.46
C ASP A 170 8.06 -1.02 -18.98
N LEU A 171 6.82 -1.49 -19.16
CA LEU A 171 5.67 -0.66 -19.51
C LEU A 171 5.43 0.42 -18.44
N ILE A 172 5.35 0.00 -17.18
CA ILE A 172 5.15 0.90 -16.03
C ILE A 172 6.28 1.93 -15.93
N ASP A 173 7.53 1.50 -16.04
CA ASP A 173 8.70 2.36 -15.89
C ASP A 173 8.81 3.34 -17.07
N THR A 174 8.48 2.94 -18.29
CA THR A 174 8.43 3.84 -19.46
C THR A 174 7.38 4.94 -19.29
N LYS A 175 6.18 4.59 -18.80
CA LYS A 175 5.12 5.56 -18.50
C LYS A 175 5.49 6.48 -17.32
N PHE A 176 6.16 5.93 -16.32
CA PHE A 176 6.68 6.72 -15.19
C PHE A 176 7.77 7.71 -15.60
N ILE A 177 8.71 7.29 -16.46
CA ILE A 177 9.78 8.17 -16.97
C ILE A 177 9.20 9.28 -17.84
N THR A 178 8.21 8.97 -18.69
CA THR A 178 7.52 9.98 -19.51
C THR A 178 6.74 10.96 -18.65
N GLN A 179 5.97 10.50 -17.66
CA GLN A 179 5.31 11.40 -16.72
C GLN A 179 6.30 12.23 -15.90
N LYS A 180 7.41 11.68 -15.41
CA LYS A 180 8.43 12.48 -14.70
C LYS A 180 9.00 13.61 -15.55
N LYS A 181 9.13 13.42 -16.86
CA LYS A 181 9.56 14.48 -17.78
C LYS A 181 8.50 15.60 -17.89
N ASP A 182 7.22 15.25 -17.85
CA ASP A 182 6.12 16.21 -17.90
C ASP A 182 5.84 16.87 -16.54
N GLU A 183 5.95 16.12 -15.43
CA GLU A 183 5.80 16.60 -14.06
C GLU A 183 6.94 17.52 -13.65
N ASN A 184 8.19 17.28 -14.06
CA ASN A 184 9.29 18.20 -13.73
C ASN A 184 9.06 19.61 -14.30
N LYS A 185 8.40 19.75 -15.46
CA LYS A 185 8.03 21.07 -16.01
C LYS A 185 6.99 21.81 -15.16
N LYS A 186 5.98 21.08 -14.66
CA LYS A 186 4.88 21.65 -13.86
C LYS A 186 5.26 21.82 -12.37
N SER A 187 6.09 20.92 -11.86
CA SER A 187 6.61 20.90 -10.50
C SER A 187 7.61 22.04 -10.27
N GLU A 188 8.52 22.32 -11.20
CA GLU A 188 9.46 23.45 -11.04
C GLU A 188 8.72 24.79 -10.92
N GLU A 189 7.68 25.03 -11.72
CA GLU A 189 6.89 26.28 -11.66
C GLU A 189 6.05 26.38 -10.37
N LEU A 190 5.42 25.29 -9.92
CA LEU A 190 4.64 25.25 -8.68
C LEU A 190 5.51 25.30 -7.42
N GLU A 191 6.68 24.66 -7.44
CA GLU A 191 7.61 24.61 -6.31
C GLU A 191 8.32 25.97 -6.13
N ILE A 192 8.70 26.64 -7.22
CA ILE A 192 9.20 28.03 -7.18
C ILE A 192 8.14 28.99 -6.63
N THR A 193 6.88 28.84 -7.05
CA THR A 193 5.76 29.68 -6.60
C THR A 193 5.45 29.43 -5.12
N THR A 194 5.40 28.16 -4.70
CA THR A 194 5.16 27.75 -3.32
C THR A 194 6.27 28.20 -2.37
N LEU A 195 7.55 28.08 -2.78
CA LEU A 195 8.69 28.57 -2.01
C LEU A 195 8.67 30.10 -1.86
N ARG A 196 8.29 30.84 -2.90
CA ARG A 196 8.12 32.30 -2.83
C ARG A 196 6.99 32.69 -1.87
N ILE A 197 5.84 32.05 -1.95
CA ILE A 197 4.69 32.29 -1.06
C ILE A 197 5.06 31.99 0.40
N ASN A 198 5.68 30.85 0.67
CA ASN A 198 6.11 30.47 2.03
C ASN A 198 7.14 31.46 2.62
N LYS A 199 8.06 31.98 1.80
CA LYS A 199 9.02 33.02 2.21
C LYS A 199 8.31 34.33 2.59
N ILE A 200 7.30 34.73 1.82
CA ILE A 200 6.45 35.90 2.11
C ILE A 200 5.68 35.69 3.43
N PHE A 201 4.99 34.55 3.61
CA PHE A 201 4.27 34.20 4.84
C PHE A 201 5.15 34.17 6.09
N SER A 202 6.39 33.66 5.97
CA SER A 202 7.34 33.65 7.09
C SER A 202 7.79 35.05 7.52
N SER A 203 7.74 36.02 6.60
CA SER A 203 8.11 37.41 6.85
C SER A 203 6.97 38.18 7.54
N PHE A 204 5.71 37.87 7.23
CA PHE A 204 4.53 38.44 7.90
C PHE A 204 4.52 38.19 9.41
N ARG A 205 4.95 37.01 9.86
CA ARG A 205 5.01 36.67 11.31
C ARG A 205 5.98 37.52 12.13
N LYS A 206 6.85 38.30 11.48
CA LYS A 206 7.86 39.16 12.12
C LYS A 206 7.49 40.64 12.12
N ILE A 207 6.38 41.01 11.48
CA ILE A 207 5.91 42.39 11.42
C ILE A 207 5.22 42.71 12.73
N THR A 208 5.80 43.61 13.52
CA THR A 208 5.28 43.95 14.87
C THR A 208 4.75 45.37 14.98
N VAL A 209 5.06 46.28 14.04
CA VAL A 209 4.44 47.62 13.94
C VAL A 209 4.48 48.10 12.47
N MET A 210 3.34 48.50 11.92
CA MET A 210 3.22 49.16 10.60
C MET A 210 2.60 50.54 10.77
N ASP A 211 3.00 51.52 9.95
CA ASP A 211 2.24 52.78 9.84
C ASP A 211 0.92 52.53 9.10
N ASP A 212 -0.09 53.35 9.38
CA ASP A 212 -1.46 53.15 8.85
C ASP A 212 -1.51 53.13 7.31
N LYS A 213 -0.65 53.91 6.63
CA LYS A 213 -0.61 53.95 5.15
C LYS A 213 -0.02 52.67 4.56
N LYS A 214 0.99 52.08 5.21
CA LYS A 214 1.55 50.79 4.79
C LYS A 214 0.57 49.65 5.05
N LYS A 215 -0.24 49.76 6.10
CA LYS A 215 -1.26 48.76 6.42
C LYS A 215 -2.36 48.75 5.37
N GLU A 216 -2.90 49.92 5.03
CA GLU A 216 -3.92 50.09 3.99
C GLU A 216 -3.43 49.54 2.63
N ARG A 217 -2.20 49.88 2.23
CA ARG A 217 -1.61 49.37 0.99
C ARG A 217 -1.34 47.85 1.01
N LEU A 218 -1.05 47.28 2.18
CA LEU A 218 -0.89 45.84 2.31
C LEU A 218 -2.23 45.13 2.16
N ASP A 219 -3.29 45.68 2.77
CA ASP A 219 -4.64 45.14 2.66
C ASP A 219 -5.13 45.17 1.20
N GLU A 220 -4.89 46.25 0.45
CA GLU A 220 -5.19 46.31 -0.99
C GLU A 220 -4.47 45.22 -1.80
N ILE A 221 -3.18 44.99 -1.53
CA ILE A 221 -2.39 43.96 -2.23
C ILE A 221 -2.88 42.54 -1.88
N LEU A 222 -3.32 42.33 -0.63
CA LEU A 222 -3.88 41.05 -0.21
C LEU A 222 -5.24 40.78 -0.85
N ASP A 223 -6.07 41.81 -0.99
CA ASP A 223 -7.37 41.72 -1.68
C ASP A 223 -7.18 41.44 -3.18
N GLU A 224 -6.23 42.10 -3.84
CA GLU A 224 -5.85 41.80 -5.22
C GLU A 224 -5.36 40.36 -5.38
N LEU A 225 -4.50 39.89 -4.46
CA LEU A 225 -4.02 38.51 -4.44
C LEU A 225 -5.17 37.51 -4.25
N GLU A 226 -6.11 37.80 -3.34
CA GLU A 226 -7.26 36.94 -3.08
C GLU A 226 -8.19 36.85 -4.30
N ASN A 227 -8.39 37.95 -5.02
CA ASN A 227 -9.19 37.97 -6.24
C ASN A 227 -8.53 37.19 -7.38
N LEU A 228 -7.22 37.37 -7.58
CA LEU A 228 -6.45 36.60 -8.57
C LEU A 228 -6.51 35.08 -8.30
N LEU A 229 -6.48 34.67 -7.03
CA LEU A 229 -6.58 33.26 -6.64
C LEU A 229 -8.00 32.69 -6.74
N LYS A 230 -9.03 33.53 -6.84
CA LYS A 230 -10.43 33.12 -7.06
C LYS A 230 -10.75 32.96 -8.55
N GLU A 231 -10.08 33.68 -9.45
CA GLU A 231 -10.34 33.61 -10.90
C GLU A 231 -9.89 32.29 -11.55
N GLU A 232 -9.08 31.46 -10.88
CA GLU A 232 -8.63 30.14 -11.37
C GLU A 232 -9.42 28.93 -10.80
N ASN A 233 -10.56 29.13 -10.14
CA ASN A 233 -11.48 28.05 -9.69
C ASN A 233 -12.85 28.10 -10.38
#